data_AF-A0A812Q3F9-F1
#
_entry.id   AF-A0A812Q3F9-F1
#
_cell.length_a   1.000
_cell.length_b   1.000
_cell.length_c   1.000
_cell.angle_alpha   90.00
_cell.angle_beta   90.00
_cell.angle_gamma   90.00
#
_symmetry.space_group_name_H-M   'P 1'
#
loop_
_entity.id
_entity.type
_entity.pdbx_description
1 polymer ?
#
loop_
_entity_poly.entity_id
_entity_poly.type
_entity_poly.pdbx_seq_one_letter_code
_entity_poly.pdbx_strand_id
1 'polypeptide(L)'
;MDLLRQGLQDICCTSRWHPAIKPRLPRRRWNERLLPEKKARLEDDFEVGVAGHETPVLESYDGEMAVLVSDLQGCTSTVRECGIVHFASIIMRKRQLCWPILTKYSAIKVTTEADNLIVAFSAASNAVRAALEMREVIHAYNRSLKEDRQHFSIQLSGIGVHAGKGLYLNEHGDLLGEVARGAYFLGEDLCVESEILVSQTVRSKLLDEPFFAPAVFREAGEEPNSKIRYFSLEGDFDLSVDLVTWGHLCFRSPKDMARLGQKT
;
A
#
# COMPACT_ATOMS: atom_id res chain seq x y z
N MET A 1 -11.61 32.09 -34.08
CA MET A 1 -12.03 30.70 -33.84
C MET A 1 -11.02 29.73 -34.48
N ASP A 2 -9.71 29.99 -34.36
CA ASP A 2 -8.67 29.28 -35.14
C ASP A 2 -7.34 29.09 -34.39
N LEU A 3 -7.35 29.01 -33.06
CA LEU A 3 -6.12 28.77 -32.27
C LEU A 3 -6.26 27.68 -31.19
N LEU A 4 -7.30 26.82 -31.31
CA LEU A 4 -7.53 25.67 -30.41
C LEU A 4 -7.33 24.32 -31.12
N ARG A 5 -6.72 24.29 -32.31
CA ARG A 5 -6.52 23.04 -33.10
C ARG A 5 -5.06 22.66 -33.38
N GLN A 6 -4.06 23.42 -32.93
CA GLN A 6 -2.64 23.17 -33.26
C GLN A 6 -1.76 22.69 -32.09
N GLY A 7 -2.33 22.31 -30.94
CA GLY A 7 -1.58 21.75 -29.80
C GLY A 7 -1.69 20.24 -29.62
N LEU A 8 -2.35 19.52 -30.54
CA LEU A 8 -2.73 18.11 -30.36
C LEU A 8 -2.24 17.19 -31.50
N GLN A 9 -1.30 17.64 -32.34
CA GLN A 9 -0.81 16.87 -33.49
C GLN A 9 0.61 16.30 -33.36
N ASP A 10 1.37 16.58 -32.30
CA ASP A 10 2.77 16.12 -32.18
C ASP A 10 3.03 14.98 -31.18
N ILE A 11 2.02 14.15 -30.86
CA ILE A 11 2.23 12.92 -30.06
C ILE A 11 1.80 11.64 -30.80
N CYS A 12 1.40 11.75 -32.08
CA CYS A 12 0.87 10.62 -32.84
C CYS A 12 1.71 10.24 -34.07
N CYS A 13 2.93 9.75 -33.85
CA CYS A 13 3.73 8.89 -34.75
C CYS A 13 5.00 8.51 -33.96
N THR A 14 5.18 7.31 -33.40
CA THR A 14 5.39 5.99 -34.02
C THR A 14 5.07 4.94 -32.93
N SER A 15 4.28 3.88 -33.10
CA SER A 15 4.39 2.80 -34.07
C SER A 15 3.08 1.98 -34.16
N ARG A 16 2.57 1.86 -35.40
CA ARG A 16 1.78 0.76 -36.00
C ARG A 16 0.94 -0.15 -35.07
N TRP A 17 -0.31 0.25 -34.83
CA TRP A 17 -1.41 -0.67 -34.48
C TRP A 17 -2.34 -0.85 -35.70
N HIS A 18 -2.54 -2.08 -36.16
CA HIS A 18 -3.60 -2.45 -37.11
C HIS A 18 -4.75 -3.13 -36.34
N PRO A 19 -6.03 -2.88 -36.70
CA PRO A 19 -7.17 -3.47 -36.03
C PRO A 19 -7.53 -4.81 -36.69
N ALA A 20 -7.52 -5.90 -35.91
CA ALA A 20 -8.19 -7.14 -36.27
C ALA A 20 -9.10 -7.55 -35.11
N ILE A 21 -10.39 -7.27 -35.25
CA ILE A 21 -11.44 -7.73 -34.35
C ILE A 21 -11.47 -9.27 -34.41
N LYS A 22 -11.01 -9.94 -33.35
CA LYS A 22 -11.19 -11.39 -33.19
C LYS A 22 -12.61 -11.67 -32.64
N PRO A 23 -13.33 -12.69 -33.16
CA PRO A 23 -14.67 -12.99 -32.69
C PRO A 23 -14.68 -13.53 -31.26
N ARG A 24 -15.77 -13.24 -30.53
CA ARG A 24 -16.03 -13.69 -29.16
C ARG A 24 -15.82 -15.20 -29.02
N LEU A 25 -14.87 -15.61 -28.19
CA LEU A 25 -14.71 -17.00 -27.76
C LEU A 25 -15.91 -17.42 -26.89
N PRO A 26 -16.46 -18.63 -27.06
CA PRO A 26 -17.58 -19.10 -26.25
C PRO A 26 -17.15 -19.30 -24.80
N ARG A 27 -18.02 -18.89 -23.86
CA ARG A 27 -17.86 -19.10 -22.41
C ARG A 27 -17.63 -20.59 -22.14
N ARG A 28 -16.42 -20.97 -21.74
CA ARG A 28 -16.14 -22.31 -21.24
C ARG A 28 -16.53 -22.38 -19.76
N ARG A 29 -17.47 -23.29 -19.48
CA ARG A 29 -17.86 -23.76 -18.16
C ARG A 29 -16.60 -24.36 -17.49
N TRP A 30 -16.26 -23.86 -16.30
CA TRP A 30 -15.17 -24.43 -15.50
C TRP A 30 -15.58 -25.84 -15.06
N ASN A 31 -14.90 -26.86 -15.57
CA ASN A 31 -15.03 -28.25 -15.10
C ASN A 31 -13.79 -28.57 -14.26
N GLU A 32 -13.98 -29.02 -13.01
CA GLU A 32 -12.97 -29.39 -12.02
C GLU A 32 -12.19 -30.68 -12.33
N ARG A 33 -11.96 -31.01 -13.60
CA ARG A 33 -11.10 -32.14 -13.99
C ARG A 33 -10.06 -31.69 -15.00
N LEU A 34 -8.96 -31.14 -14.50
CA LEU A 34 -7.71 -31.13 -15.24
C LEU A 34 -7.10 -32.53 -15.14
N LEU A 35 -6.93 -33.18 -16.28
CA LEU A 35 -6.22 -34.47 -16.38
C LEU A 35 -4.76 -34.29 -15.91
N PRO A 36 -4.15 -35.31 -15.26
CA PRO A 36 -2.81 -35.20 -14.66
C PRO A 36 -1.75 -34.66 -15.63
N GLU A 37 -1.86 -35.03 -16.91
CA GLU A 37 -0.91 -34.65 -17.97
C GLU A 37 -0.96 -33.15 -18.33
N LYS A 38 -2.10 -32.48 -18.12
CA LYS A 38 -2.20 -31.01 -18.29
C LYS A 38 -1.78 -30.23 -17.05
N LYS A 39 -1.84 -30.87 -15.87
CA LYS A 39 -1.27 -30.31 -14.65
C LYS A 39 0.25 -30.26 -14.77
N ALA A 40 0.86 -31.36 -15.23
CA ALA A 40 2.31 -31.43 -15.48
C ALA A 40 2.80 -30.38 -16.49
N ARG A 41 2.04 -30.09 -17.57
CA ARG A 41 2.44 -29.09 -18.57
C ARG A 41 2.24 -27.63 -18.11
N LEU A 42 1.32 -27.38 -17.18
CA LEU A 42 1.16 -26.06 -16.55
C LEU A 42 2.13 -25.87 -15.38
N GLU A 43 2.56 -26.95 -14.75
CA GLU A 43 3.62 -26.95 -13.73
C GLU A 43 5.01 -26.76 -14.37
N ASP A 44 5.27 -27.31 -15.58
CA ASP A 44 6.52 -27.07 -16.35
C ASP A 44 6.63 -25.62 -16.88
N ASP A 45 5.52 -24.97 -17.29
CA ASP A 45 5.54 -23.56 -17.73
C ASP A 45 5.56 -22.55 -16.55
N PHE A 46 5.44 -23.04 -15.30
CA PHE A 46 5.56 -22.25 -14.07
C PHE A 46 6.84 -22.59 -13.28
N GLU A 47 7.76 -23.35 -13.86
CA GLU A 47 9.17 -23.29 -13.48
C GLU A 47 9.83 -22.16 -14.26
N VAL A 48 9.53 -20.92 -13.87
CA VAL A 48 10.51 -19.84 -14.07
C VAL A 48 11.71 -20.25 -13.23
N GLY A 49 12.73 -20.81 -13.89
CA GLY A 49 14.00 -21.08 -13.27
C GLY A 49 14.44 -19.83 -12.51
N VAL A 50 14.48 -19.93 -11.19
CA VAL A 50 15.10 -18.93 -10.32
C VAL A 50 16.61 -19.09 -10.49
N ALA A 51 17.11 -18.78 -11.70
CA ALA A 51 18.45 -18.28 -11.84
C ALA A 51 18.48 -17.00 -11.02
N GLY A 52 19.36 -16.93 -10.03
CA GLY A 52 19.49 -15.81 -9.11
C GLY A 52 19.64 -14.49 -9.87
N HIS A 53 18.52 -13.85 -10.18
CA HIS A 53 18.48 -12.49 -10.67
C HIS A 53 18.61 -11.64 -9.40
N GLU A 54 19.84 -11.41 -8.98
CA GLU A 54 20.12 -10.36 -8.00
C GLU A 54 19.55 -9.07 -8.59
N THR A 55 18.42 -8.60 -8.06
CA THR A 55 17.87 -7.30 -8.46
C THR A 55 18.90 -6.26 -8.04
N PRO A 56 19.43 -5.46 -8.97
CA PRO A 56 20.45 -4.48 -8.63
C PRO A 56 19.92 -3.52 -7.55
N VAL A 57 20.75 -3.33 -6.52
CA VAL A 57 20.46 -2.48 -5.37
C VAL A 57 20.82 -1.04 -5.74
N LEU A 58 19.84 -0.14 -5.63
CA LEU A 58 20.01 1.29 -5.84
C LEU A 58 20.49 1.99 -4.55
N GLU A 59 19.91 1.63 -3.42
CA GLU A 59 20.20 2.24 -2.11
C GLU A 59 20.03 1.19 -1.01
N SER A 60 20.97 1.11 -0.06
CA SER A 60 20.88 0.24 1.11
C SER A 60 20.76 1.07 2.40
N TYR A 61 19.94 0.59 3.33
CA TYR A 61 19.81 1.18 4.66
C TYR A 61 20.57 0.34 5.68
N ASP A 62 21.74 0.83 6.11
CA ASP A 62 22.62 0.10 7.05
C ASP A 62 22.09 0.11 8.49
N GLY A 63 21.27 1.11 8.82
CA GLY A 63 20.61 1.27 10.11
C GLY A 63 19.44 0.33 10.30
N GLU A 64 18.92 0.30 11.53
CA GLU A 64 17.61 -0.31 11.74
C GLU A 64 16.52 0.61 11.21
N MET A 65 15.62 0.05 10.42
CA MET A 65 14.52 0.75 9.77
C MET A 65 13.19 0.15 10.20
N ALA A 66 12.13 0.93 10.13
CA ALA A 66 10.76 0.44 10.24
C ALA A 66 10.04 0.61 8.91
N VAL A 67 9.35 -0.43 8.46
CA VAL A 67 8.50 -0.40 7.27
C VAL A 67 7.05 -0.56 7.70
N LEU A 68 6.21 0.31 7.14
CA LEU A 68 4.76 0.27 7.22
C LEU A 68 4.22 -0.18 5.87
N VAL A 69 3.33 -1.17 5.87
CA VAL A 69 2.55 -1.58 4.69
C VAL A 69 1.07 -1.44 5.02
N SER A 70 0.32 -0.82 4.12
CA SER A 70 -1.14 -0.72 4.22
C SER A 70 -1.79 -1.16 2.93
N ASP A 71 -2.74 -2.09 3.04
CA ASP A 71 -3.52 -2.66 1.94
C ASP A 71 -5.00 -2.20 1.96
N LEU A 72 -5.70 -2.35 0.83
CA LEU A 72 -7.14 -2.11 0.70
C LEU A 72 -7.92 -3.42 0.55
N GLN A 73 -9.08 -3.51 1.20
CA GLN A 73 -10.00 -4.63 0.98
C GLN A 73 -10.81 -4.45 -0.30
N GLY A 74 -11.21 -5.57 -0.89
CA GLY A 74 -12.31 -5.59 -1.85
C GLY A 74 -11.97 -4.99 -3.22
N CYS A 75 -10.70 -5.03 -3.65
CA CYS A 75 -10.30 -4.64 -5.01
C CYS A 75 -11.17 -5.35 -6.07
N THR A 76 -11.26 -6.68 -6.01
CA THR A 76 -12.01 -7.47 -7.01
C THR A 76 -13.50 -7.19 -6.99
N SER A 77 -14.13 -7.07 -5.82
CA SER A 77 -15.57 -6.78 -5.72
C SER A 77 -15.88 -5.36 -6.22
N THR A 78 -15.12 -4.37 -5.76
CA THR A 78 -15.29 -2.97 -6.16
C THR A 78 -15.10 -2.78 -7.66
N VAL A 79 -14.09 -3.43 -8.25
CA VAL A 79 -13.86 -3.37 -9.70
C VAL A 79 -15.00 -4.03 -10.48
N ARG A 80 -15.59 -5.12 -9.97
CA ARG A 80 -16.75 -5.77 -10.61
C ARG A 80 -18.02 -4.91 -10.55
N GLU A 81 -18.23 -4.20 -9.44
CA GLU A 81 -19.45 -3.42 -9.20
C GLU A 81 -19.39 -2.03 -9.82
N CYS A 82 -18.26 -1.33 -9.65
CA CYS A 82 -18.11 0.09 -10.02
C CYS A 82 -17.09 0.34 -11.13
N GLY A 83 -16.30 -0.67 -11.51
CA GLY A 83 -15.27 -0.57 -12.54
C GLY A 83 -13.90 -0.12 -12.02
N ILE A 84 -12.87 -0.33 -12.85
CA ILE A 84 -11.46 -0.09 -12.48
C ILE A 84 -11.12 1.38 -12.19
N VAL A 85 -11.73 2.31 -12.93
CA VAL A 85 -11.52 3.76 -12.72
C VAL A 85 -12.05 4.19 -11.36
N HIS A 86 -13.16 3.60 -10.91
CA HIS A 86 -13.72 3.86 -9.60
C HIS A 86 -12.78 3.39 -8.49
N PHE A 87 -12.27 2.17 -8.56
CA PHE A 87 -11.31 1.66 -7.59
C PHE A 87 -10.01 2.48 -7.57
N ALA A 88 -9.49 2.87 -8.74
CA ALA A 88 -8.32 3.75 -8.83
C ALA A 88 -8.54 5.11 -8.14
N SER A 89 -9.77 5.65 -8.14
CA SER A 89 -10.10 6.88 -7.42
C SER A 89 -10.02 6.73 -5.90
N ILE A 90 -10.39 5.55 -5.37
CA ILE A 90 -10.30 5.22 -3.94
C ILE A 90 -8.82 5.11 -3.54
N ILE A 91 -8.00 4.41 -4.33
CA ILE A 91 -6.54 4.32 -4.11
C ILE A 91 -5.93 5.72 -4.07
N MET A 92 -6.26 6.58 -5.04
CA MET A 92 -5.74 7.95 -5.08
C MET A 92 -6.19 8.76 -3.85
N ARG A 93 -7.44 8.59 -3.41
CA ARG A 93 -7.95 9.28 -2.22
C ARG A 93 -7.25 8.83 -0.94
N LYS A 94 -7.02 7.52 -0.76
CA LYS A 94 -6.19 6.98 0.34
C LYS A 94 -4.82 7.67 0.35
N ARG A 95 -4.13 7.68 -0.79
CA ARG A 95 -2.79 8.30 -0.90
C ARG A 95 -2.80 9.79 -0.57
N GLN A 96 -3.81 10.53 -1.04
CA GLN A 96 -3.98 11.96 -0.72
C GLN A 96 -4.15 12.22 0.77
N LEU A 97 -4.95 11.41 1.46
CA LEU A 97 -5.17 11.52 2.90
C LEU A 97 -3.91 11.14 3.70
N CYS A 98 -3.16 10.14 3.25
CA CYS A 98 -1.99 9.64 3.96
C CYS A 98 -0.75 10.52 3.78
N TRP A 99 -0.55 11.11 2.59
CA TRP A 99 0.63 11.93 2.30
C TRP A 99 1.05 12.97 3.35
N PRO A 100 0.15 13.84 3.85
CA PRO A 100 0.49 14.80 4.92
C PRO A 100 0.95 14.11 6.21
N ILE A 101 0.34 12.96 6.56
CA ILE A 101 0.67 12.18 7.76
C ILE A 101 2.07 11.57 7.62
N LEU A 102 2.36 10.99 6.45
CA LEU A 102 3.69 10.44 6.15
C LEU A 102 4.77 11.54 6.23
N THR A 103 4.45 12.74 5.76
CA THR A 103 5.35 13.91 5.84
C THR A 103 5.56 14.33 7.30
N LYS A 104 4.47 14.44 8.09
CA LYS A 104 4.48 14.79 9.52
C LYS A 104 5.39 13.87 10.33
N TYR A 105 5.37 12.57 10.05
CA TYR A 105 6.18 11.57 10.74
C TYR A 105 7.53 11.28 10.07
N SER A 106 8.00 12.16 9.18
CA SER A 106 9.32 12.08 8.57
C SER A 106 9.57 10.74 7.84
N ALA A 107 8.61 10.31 7.02
CA ALA A 107 8.79 9.17 6.14
C ALA A 107 10.01 9.40 5.23
N ILE A 108 10.89 8.40 5.16
CA ILE A 108 12.15 8.46 4.39
C ILE A 108 11.88 8.09 2.94
N LYS A 109 11.09 7.04 2.73
CA LYS A 109 10.73 6.54 1.41
C LYS A 109 9.27 6.15 1.40
N VAL A 110 8.55 6.60 0.38
CA VAL A 110 7.18 6.19 0.08
C VAL A 110 7.18 5.52 -1.28
N THR A 111 6.77 4.27 -1.33
CA THR A 111 6.60 3.48 -2.56
C THR A 111 5.19 2.92 -2.59
N THR A 112 4.76 2.44 -3.76
CA THR A 112 3.43 1.87 -3.92
C THR A 112 3.47 0.71 -4.89
N GLU A 113 2.77 -0.35 -4.55
CA GLU A 113 2.54 -1.50 -5.42
C GLU A 113 1.03 -1.69 -5.54
N ALA A 114 0.46 -1.46 -6.72
CA ALA A 114 -1.00 -1.43 -6.90
C ALA A 114 -1.70 -0.53 -5.84
N ASP A 115 -2.50 -1.10 -4.95
CA ASP A 115 -3.20 -0.45 -3.84
C ASP A 115 -2.42 -0.42 -2.51
N ASN A 116 -1.34 -1.18 -2.43
CA ASN A 116 -0.42 -1.16 -1.30
C ASN A 116 0.30 0.18 -1.21
N LEU A 117 0.36 0.70 0.01
CA LEU A 117 1.18 1.83 0.40
C LEU A 117 2.31 1.31 1.29
N ILE A 118 3.54 1.38 0.80
CA ILE A 118 4.73 0.88 1.51
C ILE A 118 5.62 2.07 1.87
N VAL A 119 5.97 2.19 3.15
CA VAL A 119 6.65 3.37 3.67
C VAL A 119 7.76 2.99 4.64
N ALA A 120 8.96 3.54 4.42
CA ALA A 120 10.09 3.37 5.32
C ALA A 120 10.28 4.58 6.25
N PHE A 121 10.63 4.30 7.50
CA PHE A 121 10.93 5.25 8.56
C PHE A 121 12.23 4.86 9.28
N SER A 122 12.95 5.84 9.80
CA SER A 122 14.13 5.60 10.64
C SER A 122 13.76 5.12 12.05
N ALA A 123 12.54 5.41 12.51
CA ALA A 123 12.08 5.08 13.85
C ALA A 123 10.76 4.31 13.80
N ALA A 124 10.68 3.22 14.56
CA ALA A 124 9.47 2.40 14.69
C ALA A 124 8.28 3.19 15.27
N SER A 125 8.55 4.11 16.21
CA SER A 125 7.53 4.97 16.77
C SER A 125 6.91 5.92 15.75
N ASN A 126 7.71 6.51 14.86
CA ASN A 126 7.18 7.33 13.78
C ASN A 126 6.29 6.53 12.83
N ALA A 127 6.71 5.30 12.48
CA ALA A 127 5.90 4.42 11.64
C ALA A 127 4.55 4.07 12.29
N VAL A 128 4.55 3.74 13.59
CA VAL A 128 3.31 3.37 14.29
C VAL A 128 2.41 4.58 14.55
N ARG A 129 2.97 5.75 14.86
CA ARG A 129 2.18 7.00 14.96
C ARG A 129 1.54 7.36 13.63
N ALA A 130 2.27 7.18 12.52
CA ALA A 130 1.72 7.35 11.19
C ALA A 130 0.58 6.35 10.91
N ALA A 131 0.75 5.07 11.26
CA ALA A 131 -0.29 4.05 11.12
C ALA A 131 -1.57 4.42 11.88
N LEU A 132 -1.43 4.81 13.15
CA LEU A 132 -2.54 5.22 14.01
C LEU A 132 -3.29 6.41 13.40
N GLU A 133 -2.58 7.48 13.02
CA GLU A 133 -3.21 8.67 12.44
C GLU A 133 -3.82 8.41 11.06
N MET A 134 -3.17 7.58 10.22
CA MET A 134 -3.73 7.16 8.93
C MET A 134 -5.07 6.46 9.09
N ARG A 135 -5.14 5.50 10.02
CA ARG A 135 -6.38 4.77 10.32
C ARG A 135 -7.49 5.72 10.77
N GLU A 136 -7.20 6.61 11.73
CA GLU A 136 -8.20 7.55 12.25
C GLU A 136 -8.67 8.55 11.19
N VAL A 137 -7.77 9.09 10.36
CA VAL A 137 -8.13 10.00 9.25
C VAL A 137 -8.99 9.29 8.21
N ILE A 138 -8.68 8.04 7.88
CA ILE A 138 -9.47 7.26 6.92
C ILE A 138 -10.85 6.93 7.49
N HIS A 139 -10.94 6.53 8.76
CA HIS A 139 -12.23 6.32 9.42
C HIS A 139 -13.06 7.61 9.49
N ALA A 140 -12.44 8.74 9.81
CA ALA A 140 -13.10 10.04 9.81
C ALA A 140 -13.59 10.42 8.41
N TYR A 141 -12.79 10.19 7.36
CA TYR A 141 -13.21 10.38 5.97
C TYR A 141 -14.42 9.51 5.63
N ASN A 142 -14.40 8.22 5.95
CA ASN A 142 -15.52 7.31 5.68
C ASN A 142 -16.80 7.74 6.41
N ARG A 143 -16.70 8.15 7.68
CA ARG A 143 -17.84 8.68 8.45
C ARG A 143 -18.39 9.99 7.88
N SER A 144 -17.57 10.78 7.19
CA SER A 144 -17.97 12.04 6.57
C SER A 144 -18.71 11.87 5.23
N LEU A 145 -18.66 10.67 4.63
CA LEU A 145 -19.34 10.40 3.37
C LEU A 145 -20.85 10.37 3.56
N LYS A 146 -21.57 11.03 2.66
CA LYS A 146 -23.01 10.89 2.52
C LYS A 146 -23.37 9.50 2.00
N GLU A 147 -24.60 9.08 2.24
CA GLU A 147 -25.10 7.75 1.86
C GLU A 147 -24.90 7.45 0.36
N ASP A 148 -25.20 8.42 -0.52
CA ASP A 148 -25.02 8.33 -1.97
C ASP A 148 -23.55 8.27 -2.42
N ARG A 149 -22.61 8.49 -1.49
CA ARG A 149 -21.16 8.49 -1.73
C ARG A 149 -20.44 7.38 -0.99
N GLN A 150 -21.15 6.49 -0.29
CA GLN A 150 -20.52 5.42 0.50
C GLN A 150 -19.72 4.43 -0.35
N HIS A 151 -20.04 4.30 -1.62
CA HIS A 151 -19.27 3.52 -2.58
C HIS A 151 -17.84 4.08 -2.84
N PHE A 152 -17.50 5.29 -2.35
CA PHE A 152 -16.14 5.85 -2.33
C PHE A 152 -15.42 5.70 -0.98
N SER A 153 -15.98 4.92 -0.05
CA SER A 153 -15.31 4.62 1.22
C SER A 153 -14.00 3.86 0.97
N ILE A 154 -13.00 4.17 1.79
CA ILE A 154 -11.70 3.50 1.76
C ILE A 154 -11.76 2.36 2.78
N GLN A 155 -11.83 1.12 2.31
CA GLN A 155 -11.84 -0.06 3.17
C GLN A 155 -10.40 -0.53 3.35
N LEU A 156 -9.81 -0.31 4.53
CA LEU A 156 -8.46 -0.80 4.83
C LEU A 156 -8.51 -2.28 5.23
N SER A 157 -7.60 -3.08 4.67
CA SER A 157 -7.34 -4.44 5.18
C SER A 157 -6.77 -4.32 6.57
N GLY A 158 -5.67 -3.58 6.67
CA GLY A 158 -5.13 -3.02 7.90
C GLY A 158 -3.79 -2.35 7.60
N ILE A 159 -2.98 -2.24 8.63
CA ILE A 159 -1.65 -1.64 8.55
C ILE A 159 -0.66 -2.52 9.32
N GLY A 160 0.32 -3.08 8.61
CA GLY A 160 1.41 -3.86 9.18
C GLY A 160 2.65 -3.01 9.39
N VAL A 161 3.28 -3.10 10.56
CA VAL A 161 4.55 -2.43 10.84
C VAL A 161 5.58 -3.43 11.34
N HIS A 162 6.71 -3.50 10.63
CA HIS A 162 7.86 -4.32 11.03
C HIS A 162 9.13 -3.46 11.09
N ALA A 163 10.02 -3.78 12.02
CA ALA A 163 11.31 -3.10 12.17
C ALA A 163 12.46 -4.09 12.29
N GLY A 164 13.59 -3.75 11.65
CA GLY A 164 14.78 -4.56 11.58
C GLY A 164 15.86 -3.95 10.69
N LYS A 165 16.86 -4.75 10.33
CA LYS A 165 17.96 -4.35 9.43
C LYS A 165 17.81 -5.05 8.08
N GLY A 166 18.58 -4.59 7.09
CA GLY A 166 18.61 -5.22 5.76
C GLY A 166 17.47 -4.77 4.86
N LEU A 167 17.04 -3.51 5.02
CA LEU A 167 16.16 -2.85 4.07
C LEU A 167 17.01 -2.27 2.93
N TYR A 168 16.57 -2.46 1.70
CA TYR A 168 17.20 -1.84 0.54
C TYR A 168 16.15 -1.48 -0.52
N LEU A 169 16.55 -0.61 -1.44
CA LEU A 169 15.77 -0.16 -2.58
C LEU A 169 16.37 -0.76 -3.84
N ASN A 170 15.56 -1.37 -4.70
CA ASN A 170 16.03 -1.81 -6.02
C ASN A 170 16.05 -0.64 -7.03
N GLU A 171 16.59 -0.86 -8.22
CA GLU A 171 16.58 0.12 -9.32
C GLU A 171 15.17 0.54 -9.80
N HIS A 172 14.15 -0.30 -9.56
CA HIS A 172 12.76 0.01 -9.87
C HIS A 172 12.09 0.91 -8.83
N GLY A 173 12.77 1.14 -7.70
CA GLY A 173 12.26 1.95 -6.59
C GLY A 173 11.38 1.18 -5.62
N ASP A 174 11.44 -0.15 -5.61
CA ASP A 174 10.74 -1.01 -4.66
C ASP A 174 11.57 -1.26 -3.40
N LEU A 175 10.90 -1.25 -2.24
CA LEU A 175 11.52 -1.56 -0.96
C LEU A 175 11.54 -3.06 -0.74
N LEU A 176 12.73 -3.63 -0.58
CA LEU A 176 12.97 -5.07 -0.47
C LEU A 176 13.81 -5.39 0.78
N GLY A 177 13.89 -6.68 1.10
CA GLY A 177 14.61 -7.22 2.25
C GLY A 177 13.70 -7.69 3.37
N GLU A 178 14.30 -8.24 4.43
CA GLU A 178 13.56 -8.90 5.53
C GLU A 178 12.58 -7.95 6.21
N VAL A 179 12.96 -6.68 6.38
CA VAL A 179 12.09 -5.66 7.01
C VAL A 179 10.83 -5.42 6.17
N ALA A 180 11.00 -5.27 4.85
CA ALA A 180 9.89 -5.05 3.93
C ALA A 180 9.00 -6.30 3.89
N ARG A 181 9.59 -7.49 3.73
CA ARG A 181 8.85 -8.76 3.72
C ARG A 181 8.00 -8.95 4.98
N GLY A 182 8.57 -8.70 6.16
CA GLY A 182 7.83 -8.80 7.40
C GLY A 182 6.68 -7.81 7.47
N ALA A 183 6.86 -6.57 7.00
CA ALA A 183 5.78 -5.58 6.96
C ALA A 183 4.66 -5.97 5.98
N TYR A 184 5.01 -6.51 4.79
CA TYR A 184 4.05 -7.05 3.82
C TYR A 184 3.22 -8.18 4.43
N PHE A 185 3.89 -9.17 5.02
CA PHE A 185 3.21 -10.29 5.66
C PHE A 185 2.21 -9.82 6.74
N LEU A 186 2.59 -8.82 7.54
CA LEU A 186 1.68 -8.27 8.55
C LEU A 186 0.53 -7.47 7.92
N GLY A 187 0.81 -6.61 6.95
CA GLY A 187 -0.13 -5.60 6.45
C GLY A 187 -1.07 -6.08 5.35
N GLU A 188 -0.63 -7.04 4.54
CA GLU A 188 -1.37 -7.59 3.40
C GLU A 188 -1.94 -8.98 3.72
N ASP A 189 -1.11 -9.90 4.22
CA ASP A 189 -1.53 -11.30 4.37
C ASP A 189 -2.38 -11.56 5.62
N LEU A 190 -2.15 -10.80 6.71
CA LEU A 190 -2.74 -11.07 8.02
C LEU A 190 -3.78 -10.06 8.49
N CYS A 191 -3.58 -8.77 8.19
CA CYS A 191 -4.46 -7.72 8.70
C CYS A 191 -5.90 -7.91 8.25
N VAL A 192 -6.83 -7.79 9.20
CA VAL A 192 -8.27 -7.71 8.93
C VAL A 192 -8.89 -6.50 9.61
N GLU A 193 -10.06 -6.09 9.09
CA GLU A 193 -10.92 -5.08 9.74
C GLU A 193 -10.22 -3.76 10.13
N SER A 194 -9.29 -3.27 9.31
CA SER A 194 -8.54 -2.03 9.57
C SER A 194 -7.67 -2.07 10.84
N GLU A 195 -7.29 -3.25 11.31
CA GLU A 195 -6.40 -3.37 12.47
C GLU A 195 -4.97 -2.89 12.18
N ILE A 196 -4.18 -2.72 13.23
CA ILE A 196 -2.76 -2.39 13.14
C ILE A 196 -1.98 -3.54 13.75
N LEU A 197 -1.25 -4.27 12.92
CA LEU A 197 -0.36 -5.36 13.36
C LEU A 197 1.08 -4.86 13.45
N VAL A 198 1.75 -5.18 14.55
CA VAL A 198 3.15 -4.83 14.77
C VAL A 198 3.96 -6.07 15.13
N SER A 199 5.19 -6.14 14.65
CA SER A 199 6.11 -7.22 15.06
C SER A 199 6.57 -7.07 16.52
N GLN A 200 7.09 -8.14 17.10
CA GLN A 200 7.75 -8.12 18.41
C GLN A 200 8.88 -7.07 18.48
N THR A 201 9.64 -6.90 17.41
CA THR A 201 10.72 -5.89 17.34
C THR A 201 10.19 -4.47 17.48
N VAL A 202 9.07 -4.16 16.82
CA VAL A 202 8.39 -2.87 16.96
C VAL A 202 7.85 -2.73 18.38
N ARG A 203 7.07 -3.70 18.87
CA ARG A 203 6.51 -3.69 20.23
C ARG A 203 7.58 -3.38 21.29
N SER A 204 8.72 -4.09 21.26
CA SER A 204 9.79 -3.87 22.24
C SER A 204 10.28 -2.43 22.27
N LYS A 205 10.33 -1.76 21.11
CA LYS A 205 10.76 -0.36 21.02
C LYS A 205 9.72 0.63 21.51
N LEU A 206 8.44 0.31 21.35
CA LEU A 206 7.35 1.20 21.77
C LEU A 206 7.15 1.18 23.29
N LEU A 207 7.48 0.09 23.97
CA LEU A 207 7.29 -0.04 25.43
C LEU A 207 8.08 1.00 26.23
N ASP A 208 9.20 1.49 25.70
CA ASP A 208 10.04 2.49 26.36
C ASP A 208 9.57 3.94 26.10
N GLU A 209 8.58 4.15 25.22
CA GLU A 209 8.14 5.47 24.80
C GLU A 209 6.84 5.91 25.52
N PRO A 210 6.84 7.08 26.21
CA PRO A 210 5.67 7.55 26.97
C PRO A 210 4.39 7.72 26.15
N PHE A 211 4.51 8.05 24.86
CA PHE A 211 3.37 8.19 23.96
C PHE A 211 2.57 6.88 23.84
N PHE A 212 3.23 5.72 23.97
CA PHE A 212 2.61 4.40 23.86
C PHE A 212 2.22 3.80 25.21
N ALA A 213 2.24 4.58 26.30
CA ALA A 213 1.71 4.14 27.59
C ALA A 213 0.26 3.57 27.55
N PRO A 214 -0.68 4.09 26.73
CA PRO A 214 -2.03 3.50 26.64
C PRO A 214 -2.10 2.29 25.69
N ALA A 215 -0.99 1.87 25.07
CA ALA A 215 -0.99 0.79 24.10
C ALA A 215 -1.25 -0.58 24.75
N VAL A 216 -2.20 -1.31 24.18
CA VAL A 216 -2.49 -2.71 24.49
C VAL A 216 -2.05 -3.56 23.32
N PHE A 217 -1.04 -4.40 23.55
CA PHE A 217 -0.54 -5.35 22.56
C PHE A 217 -1.12 -6.73 22.83
N ARG A 218 -2.02 -7.21 21.96
CA ARG A 218 -2.54 -8.59 22.03
C ARG A 218 -1.75 -9.47 21.07
N GLU A 219 -1.14 -10.53 21.58
CA GLU A 219 -0.43 -11.50 20.74
C GLU A 219 -1.42 -12.16 19.80
N ALA A 220 -1.19 -12.03 18.50
CA ALA A 220 -2.08 -12.54 17.46
C ALA A 220 -1.51 -13.79 16.78
N GLY A 221 -0.18 -13.95 16.75
CA GLY A 221 0.45 -15.18 16.29
C GLY A 221 1.94 -15.03 16.00
N GLU A 222 2.47 -16.00 15.24
CA GLU A 222 3.86 -16.05 14.78
C GLU A 222 3.89 -16.48 13.31
N GLU A 223 4.69 -15.80 12.48
CA GLU A 223 4.88 -16.19 11.09
C GLU A 223 5.68 -17.51 11.00
N PRO A 224 5.17 -18.53 10.30
CA PRO A 224 5.78 -19.87 10.33
C PRO A 224 7.24 -19.95 9.88
N ASN A 225 7.66 -19.14 8.91
CA ASN A 225 8.98 -19.29 8.28
C ASN A 225 10.08 -18.44 8.95
N SER A 226 9.77 -17.19 9.25
CA SER A 226 10.67 -16.17 9.80
C SER A 226 10.58 -16.06 11.33
N LYS A 227 9.59 -16.72 11.95
CA LYS A 227 9.34 -16.68 13.40
C LYS A 227 9.09 -15.27 13.93
N ILE A 228 8.56 -14.39 13.08
CA ILE A 228 8.14 -13.06 13.47
C ILE A 228 6.86 -13.20 14.30
N ARG A 229 6.98 -13.07 15.62
CA ARG A 229 5.82 -12.88 16.50
C ARG A 229 5.21 -11.51 16.26
N TYR A 230 3.89 -11.44 16.24
CA TYR A 230 3.16 -10.21 15.95
C TYR A 230 1.97 -10.00 16.89
N PHE A 231 1.63 -8.73 17.03
CA PHE A 231 0.67 -8.23 18.01
C PHE A 231 -0.31 -7.30 17.32
N SER A 232 -1.58 -7.42 17.65
CA SER A 232 -2.57 -6.39 17.35
C SER A 232 -2.41 -5.23 18.34
N LEU A 233 -2.31 -4.02 17.81
CA LEU A 233 -2.14 -2.79 18.56
C LEU A 233 -3.48 -2.08 18.75
N GLU A 234 -3.90 -2.00 20.00
CA GLU A 234 -5.05 -1.24 20.44
C GLU A 234 -4.64 -0.17 21.46
N GLY A 235 -5.49 0.82 21.69
CA GLY A 235 -5.25 1.88 22.65
C GLY A 235 -5.96 3.17 22.24
N ASP A 236 -6.21 4.03 23.22
CA ASP A 236 -6.68 5.39 22.99
C ASP A 236 -5.47 6.32 22.99
N PHE A 237 -5.15 6.89 21.82
CA PHE A 237 -3.97 7.71 21.62
C PHE A 237 -4.40 9.15 21.36
N ASP A 238 -3.80 10.10 22.07
CA ASP A 238 -3.98 11.53 21.82
C ASP A 238 -3.22 11.93 20.54
N LEU A 239 -3.88 11.74 19.40
CA LEU A 239 -3.38 12.10 18.09
C LEU A 239 -3.79 13.53 17.77
N SER A 240 -2.83 14.39 17.42
CA SER A 240 -3.13 15.70 16.84
C SER A 240 -3.62 15.52 15.40
N VAL A 241 -4.88 15.13 15.25
CA VAL A 241 -5.50 14.94 13.93
C VAL A 241 -5.89 16.31 13.39
N ASP A 242 -4.95 16.95 12.68
CA ASP A 242 -5.25 18.14 11.87
C ASP A 242 -6.05 17.69 10.64
N LEU A 243 -7.35 17.46 10.83
CA LEU A 243 -8.32 17.37 9.75
C LEU A 243 -8.44 18.77 9.13
N VAL A 244 -7.42 19.24 8.41
CA VAL A 244 -7.62 20.29 7.41
C VAL A 244 -8.80 19.81 6.59
N THR A 245 -9.87 20.59 6.49
CA THR A 245 -11.08 20.16 5.79
C THR A 245 -10.73 19.84 4.33
N TRP A 246 -10.42 18.57 4.04
CA TRP A 246 -9.91 18.04 2.76
C TRP A 246 -10.97 18.06 1.65
N GLY A 247 -12.06 18.83 1.84
CA GLY A 247 -13.13 19.05 0.88
C GLY A 247 -12.75 19.99 -0.27
N HIS A 248 -11.62 20.73 -0.15
CA HIS A 248 -11.21 21.75 -1.14
C HIS A 248 -9.92 21.44 -1.89
N LEU A 249 -9.24 20.32 -1.60
CA LEU A 249 -8.09 19.91 -2.42
C LEU A 249 -8.60 19.28 -3.71
N CYS A 250 -8.80 20.12 -4.72
CA CYS A 250 -8.74 19.71 -6.12
C CYS A 250 -7.53 18.78 -6.32
N PHE A 251 -7.66 17.77 -7.17
CA PHE A 251 -6.56 16.92 -7.61
C PHE A 251 -5.30 17.78 -7.86
N ARG A 252 -4.34 17.72 -6.93
CA ARG A 252 -3.01 18.32 -7.11
C ARG A 252 -2.06 17.20 -7.46
N SER A 253 -1.23 17.44 -8.46
CA SER A 253 -0.29 16.41 -8.91
C SER A 253 0.71 16.09 -7.80
N PRO A 254 1.31 14.89 -7.77
CA PRO A 254 2.37 14.55 -6.81
C PRO A 254 3.53 15.57 -6.80
N LYS A 255 3.79 16.22 -7.94
CA LYS A 255 4.78 17.30 -8.07
C LYS A 255 4.39 18.58 -7.33
N ASP A 256 3.09 18.89 -7.26
CA ASP A 256 2.58 20.06 -6.53
C ASP A 256 2.57 19.83 -5.02
N MET A 257 2.35 18.57 -4.60
CA MET A 257 2.43 18.15 -3.21
C MET A 257 3.87 18.20 -2.67
N ALA A 258 4.86 17.78 -3.48
CA ALA A 258 6.28 17.83 -3.11
C ALA A 258 6.83 19.26 -2.93
N ARG A 259 6.30 20.26 -3.65
CA ARG A 259 6.72 21.67 -3.54
C ARG A 259 6.24 22.37 -2.27
N LEU A 260 5.19 21.87 -1.63
CA LEU A 260 4.66 22.43 -0.39
C LEU A 260 5.51 22.05 0.83
N GLY A 261 6.14 20.86 0.81
CA GLY A 261 7.08 20.41 1.85
C GLY A 261 8.44 21.12 1.84
N GLN A 262 8.70 22.01 0.88
CA GLN A 262 9.94 22.79 0.77
C GLN A 262 9.78 24.26 1.18
N LYS A 263 8.59 24.67 1.66
CA LYS A 263 8.38 26.00 2.23
C LYS A 263 8.25 25.91 3.74
N THR A 264 9.39 25.79 4.39
CA THR A 264 9.66 26.24 5.76
C THR A 264 10.91 27.08 5.73
#